data_AF-A0A0J8DA23-F1
#
_entry.id   AF-A0A0J8DA23-F1
#
_cell.length_a   1.000
_cell.length_b   1.000
_cell.length_c   1.000
_cell.angle_alpha   90.00
_cell.angle_beta   90.00
_cell.angle_gamma   90.00
#
_symmetry.space_group_name_H-M   'P 1'
#
loop_
_entity.id
_entity.type
_entity.pdbx_description
1 polymer ?
#
loop_
_entity_poly.entity_id
_entity_poly.type
_entity_poly.pdbx_seq_one_letter_code
_entity_poly.pdbx_strand_id
1 'polypeptide(L)'
;MGTFNVGSNFVIMESEEKAWCDTIDYVRKYYKGLVTYRTNFWYTASWDSKSIAAYENKLNNKLFSKLDFISIAAYFELTNNPTNTVENLTSAIESSQISVDGQLRNQNIKQEIKNFHDKWNKPIFFGELGFPKINGASNKPWNPYQNDIVNNQEQANCFEAYRRKFENEPWFLGFSIFAIGKQGDDKRYYPSEESAEVIRNWYSKEK
;
A
#
# COMPACT_ATOMS: atom_id res chain seq x y z
N MET A 1 22.53 9.53 -1.74
CA MET A 1 21.65 10.72 -1.82
C MET A 1 20.33 10.35 -1.18
N GLY A 2 19.81 11.14 -0.24
CA GLY A 2 18.62 10.74 0.54
C GLY A 2 17.30 10.81 -0.24
N THR A 3 16.22 10.45 0.43
CA THR A 3 14.82 10.67 -0.03
C THR A 3 14.09 11.59 0.94
N PHE A 4 13.30 12.53 0.43
CA PHE A 4 12.42 13.41 1.19
C PHE A 4 10.94 13.10 0.85
N ASN A 5 10.14 12.76 1.86
CA ASN A 5 8.71 12.57 1.72
C ASN A 5 7.97 13.88 2.07
N VAL A 6 7.40 14.56 1.07
CA VAL A 6 6.79 15.90 1.25
C VAL A 6 5.45 15.88 1.96
N GLY A 7 4.79 14.72 2.06
CA GLY A 7 3.49 14.59 2.69
C GLY A 7 3.05 13.13 2.76
N SER A 8 2.18 12.81 3.72
CA SER A 8 1.70 11.45 3.92
C SER A 8 0.22 11.45 4.28
N ASN A 9 -0.59 10.71 3.51
CA ASN A 9 -1.98 10.39 3.81
C ASN A 9 -2.94 11.60 3.97
N PHE A 10 -2.63 12.73 3.34
CA PHE A 10 -3.48 13.92 3.41
C PHE A 10 -4.68 13.85 2.46
N VAL A 11 -5.52 12.82 2.59
CA VAL A 11 -6.59 12.46 1.65
C VAL A 11 -7.48 13.65 1.26
N ILE A 12 -7.88 14.48 2.23
CA ILE A 12 -8.75 15.65 2.00
C ILE A 12 -7.99 16.79 1.31
N MET A 13 -6.70 16.98 1.63
CA MET A 13 -5.89 18.07 1.06
C MET A 13 -5.23 17.67 -0.26
N GLU A 14 -5.27 16.39 -0.65
CA GLU A 14 -4.64 15.91 -1.88
C GLU A 14 -5.25 16.59 -3.11
N SER A 15 -6.53 16.98 -3.06
CA SER A 15 -7.21 17.73 -4.13
C SER A 15 -6.68 19.16 -4.34
N GLU A 16 -5.88 19.71 -3.41
CA GLU A 16 -5.25 21.02 -3.53
C GLU A 16 -4.00 20.94 -4.44
N GLU A 17 -4.19 20.49 -5.70
CA GLU A 17 -3.09 20.11 -6.60
C GLU A 17 -2.05 21.22 -6.76
N LYS A 18 -2.52 22.47 -6.91
CA LYS A 18 -1.64 23.63 -7.08
C LYS A 18 -0.77 23.85 -5.84
N ALA A 19 -1.35 23.77 -4.65
CA ALA A 19 -0.61 23.95 -3.41
C ALA A 19 0.45 22.85 -3.22
N TRP A 20 0.12 21.60 -3.56
CA TRP A 20 1.11 20.50 -3.54
C TRP A 20 2.21 20.69 -4.57
N CYS A 21 1.88 21.09 -5.80
CA CYS A 21 2.88 21.39 -6.83
C CYS A 21 3.83 22.50 -6.37
N ASP A 22 3.29 23.61 -5.85
CA ASP A 22 4.06 24.74 -5.35
C ASP A 22 4.95 24.33 -4.16
N THR A 23 4.45 23.47 -3.27
CA THR A 23 5.20 22.92 -2.13
C THR A 23 6.38 22.06 -2.61
N ILE A 24 6.15 21.16 -3.57
CA ILE A 24 7.21 20.30 -4.12
C ILE A 24 8.26 21.15 -4.86
N ASP A 25 7.82 22.12 -5.66
CA ASP A 25 8.73 23.05 -6.36
C ASP A 25 9.56 23.86 -5.36
N TYR A 26 8.99 24.28 -4.22
CA TYR A 26 9.72 24.92 -3.14
C TYR A 26 10.77 23.98 -2.52
N VAL A 27 10.39 22.75 -2.17
CA VAL A 27 11.32 21.75 -1.61
C VAL A 27 12.50 21.51 -2.56
N ARG A 28 12.25 21.38 -3.86
CA ARG A 28 13.31 21.16 -4.88
C ARG A 28 14.32 22.31 -5.00
N LYS A 29 14.00 23.53 -4.54
CA LYS A 29 14.98 24.63 -4.47
C LYS A 29 16.13 24.29 -3.54
N TYR A 30 15.84 23.66 -2.40
CA TYR A 30 16.78 23.41 -1.31
C TYR A 30 17.26 21.96 -1.23
N TYR A 31 16.39 21.02 -1.58
CA TYR A 31 16.67 19.60 -1.53
C TYR A 31 16.93 19.06 -2.93
N LYS A 32 18.10 18.43 -3.14
CA LYS A 32 18.49 17.89 -4.45
C LYS A 32 18.26 16.40 -4.60
N GLY A 33 18.01 15.68 -3.51
CA GLY A 33 17.74 14.23 -3.53
C GLY A 33 16.35 13.88 -4.06
N LEU A 34 15.98 12.61 -3.91
CA LEU A 34 14.70 12.11 -4.41
C LEU A 34 13.53 12.65 -3.59
N VAL A 35 12.47 13.08 -4.26
CA VAL A 35 11.25 13.61 -3.65
C VAL A 35 10.08 12.68 -3.95
N THR A 36 9.34 12.32 -2.91
CA THR A 36 8.11 11.52 -3.02
C THR A 36 6.99 12.14 -2.17
N TYR A 37 5.76 11.73 -2.44
CA TYR A 37 4.58 11.98 -1.62
C TYR A 37 3.91 10.62 -1.39
N ARG A 38 3.55 10.33 -0.14
CA ARG A 38 2.86 9.08 0.22
C ARG A 38 1.35 9.29 0.20
N THR A 39 0.72 8.87 -0.90
CA THR A 39 -0.74 8.83 -0.97
C THR A 39 -1.29 7.68 -0.14
N ASN A 40 -2.48 7.86 0.44
CA ASN A 40 -3.17 6.79 1.17
C ASN A 40 -3.70 5.74 0.18
N PHE A 41 -3.95 4.51 0.66
CA PHE A 41 -4.69 3.55 -0.14
C PHE A 41 -6.08 4.09 -0.51
N TRP A 42 -6.69 3.48 -1.51
CA TRP A 42 -8.04 3.77 -1.97
C TRP A 42 -8.80 2.46 -2.13
N TYR A 43 -10.13 2.57 -2.25
CA TYR A 43 -10.96 1.46 -2.69
C TYR A 43 -11.69 1.85 -3.96
N THR A 44 -11.93 0.88 -4.81
CA THR A 44 -12.97 0.92 -5.83
C THR A 44 -13.90 -0.27 -5.59
N ALA A 45 -15.17 -0.15 -5.95
CA ALA A 45 -16.09 -1.27 -5.91
C ALA A 45 -16.99 -1.24 -7.14
N SER A 46 -17.27 -2.40 -7.72
CA SER A 46 -18.14 -2.50 -8.91
C SER A 46 -19.54 -1.92 -8.69
N TRP A 47 -19.98 -1.87 -7.43
CA TRP A 47 -21.27 -1.33 -7.00
C TRP A 47 -21.21 0.12 -6.51
N ASP A 48 -20.02 0.73 -6.39
CA ASP A 48 -19.86 2.11 -5.94
C ASP A 48 -19.16 2.96 -7.00
N SER A 49 -19.96 3.58 -7.86
CA SER A 49 -19.46 4.51 -8.89
C SER A 49 -18.74 5.73 -8.31
N LYS A 50 -19.04 6.16 -7.07
CA LYS A 50 -18.34 7.28 -6.43
C LYS A 50 -16.93 6.88 -6.04
N SER A 51 -16.72 5.66 -5.57
CA SER A 51 -15.38 5.13 -5.27
C SER A 51 -14.49 5.08 -6.51
N ILE A 52 -15.04 4.65 -7.64
CA ILE A 52 -14.35 4.63 -8.94
C ILE A 52 -14.01 6.07 -9.37
N ALA A 53 -14.96 7.00 -9.29
CA ALA A 53 -14.70 8.41 -9.62
C ALA A 53 -13.63 9.04 -8.70
N ALA A 54 -13.62 8.68 -7.41
CA ALA A 54 -12.61 9.15 -6.46
C ALA A 54 -11.21 8.60 -6.79
N TYR A 55 -11.11 7.33 -7.16
CA TYR A 55 -9.87 6.73 -7.66
C TYR A 55 -9.39 7.42 -8.95
N GLU A 56 -10.28 7.64 -9.92
CA GLU A 56 -9.92 8.34 -11.16
C GLU A 56 -9.43 9.76 -10.90
N ASN A 57 -10.12 10.52 -10.03
CA ASN A 57 -9.65 11.85 -9.63
C ASN A 57 -8.26 11.80 -8.98
N LYS A 58 -8.01 10.82 -8.11
CA LYS A 58 -6.68 10.60 -7.51
C LYS A 58 -5.64 10.29 -8.59
N LEU A 59 -5.90 9.31 -9.46
CA LEU A 59 -5.00 8.95 -10.56
C LEU A 59 -4.64 10.16 -11.44
N ASN A 60 -5.60 11.05 -11.66
CA ASN A 60 -5.46 12.25 -12.49
C ASN A 60 -4.78 13.45 -11.80
N ASN A 61 -4.41 13.35 -10.53
CA ASN A 61 -3.87 14.46 -9.76
C ASN A 61 -2.45 14.88 -10.20
N LYS A 62 -2.26 16.15 -10.56
CA LYS A 62 -0.98 16.66 -11.08
C LYS A 62 0.18 16.62 -10.10
N LEU A 63 -0.06 16.48 -8.78
CA LEU A 63 1.03 16.39 -7.80
C LEU A 63 2.01 15.26 -8.15
N PHE A 64 1.51 14.14 -8.69
CA PHE A 64 2.33 12.98 -9.03
C PHE A 64 3.35 13.26 -10.15
N SER A 65 3.06 14.23 -11.03
CA SER A 65 4.00 14.67 -12.07
C SER A 65 5.29 15.27 -11.52
N LYS A 66 5.24 15.83 -10.30
CA LYS A 66 6.34 16.56 -9.67
C LYS A 66 7.29 15.66 -8.88
N LEU A 67 6.94 14.39 -8.69
CA LEU A 67 7.69 13.45 -7.87
C LEU A 67 8.75 12.70 -8.68
N ASP A 68 9.76 12.18 -8.00
CA ASP A 68 10.73 11.26 -8.59
C ASP A 68 10.18 9.82 -8.62
N PHE A 69 9.37 9.46 -7.61
CA PHE A 69 8.60 8.22 -7.54
C PHE A 69 7.36 8.42 -6.66
N ILE A 70 6.36 7.56 -6.84
CA ILE A 70 5.08 7.64 -6.10
C ILE A 70 5.13 6.68 -4.92
N SER A 71 4.85 7.18 -3.72
CA SER A 71 4.72 6.33 -2.53
C SER A 71 3.25 6.06 -2.21
N ILE A 72 2.93 4.84 -1.78
CA ILE A 72 1.57 4.45 -1.35
C ILE A 72 1.64 3.86 0.07
N ALA A 73 0.74 4.27 0.96
CA ALA A 73 0.46 3.53 2.18
C ALA A 73 -0.49 2.35 1.86
N ALA A 74 0.08 1.18 1.53
CA ALA A 74 -0.59 0.10 0.83
C ALA A 74 -1.41 -0.84 1.74
N TYR A 75 -2.35 -0.29 2.51
CA TYR A 75 -3.26 -1.04 3.38
C TYR A 75 -4.54 -1.50 2.66
N PHE A 76 -4.41 -2.01 1.43
CA PHE A 76 -5.56 -2.45 0.63
C PHE A 76 -6.25 -3.66 1.25
N GLU A 77 -7.56 -3.60 1.33
CA GLU A 77 -8.42 -4.63 1.91
C GLU A 77 -8.69 -5.72 0.87
N LEU A 78 -8.49 -6.99 1.24
CA LEU A 78 -8.47 -8.11 0.30
C LEU A 78 -9.65 -9.07 0.49
N THR A 79 -9.90 -9.57 1.70
CA THR A 79 -10.94 -10.58 1.98
C THR A 79 -11.56 -10.38 3.36
N ASN A 80 -12.76 -10.93 3.61
CA ASN A 80 -13.34 -10.96 4.96
C ASN A 80 -12.99 -12.23 5.75
N ASN A 81 -12.12 -13.09 5.22
CA ASN A 81 -11.79 -14.34 5.90
C ASN A 81 -10.90 -14.08 7.13
N PRO A 82 -11.05 -14.86 8.21
CA PRO A 82 -10.18 -14.74 9.38
C PRO A 82 -8.75 -15.23 9.09
N THR A 83 -8.58 -16.17 8.17
CA THR A 83 -7.27 -16.68 7.73
C THR A 83 -7.39 -17.09 6.27
N ASN A 84 -6.38 -16.77 5.47
CA ASN A 84 -6.33 -17.00 4.05
C ASN A 84 -5.10 -17.82 3.69
N THR A 85 -5.17 -18.57 2.58
CA THR A 85 -3.97 -19.09 1.93
C THR A 85 -3.28 -17.98 1.15
N VAL A 86 -2.00 -18.17 0.86
CA VAL A 86 -1.23 -17.25 0.00
C VAL A 86 -1.88 -17.12 -1.38
N GLU A 87 -2.37 -18.23 -1.95
CA GLU A 87 -3.02 -18.27 -3.26
C GLU A 87 -4.30 -17.43 -3.26
N ASN A 88 -5.12 -17.55 -2.21
CA ASN A 88 -6.33 -16.75 -2.09
C ASN A 88 -6.03 -15.25 -2.01
N LEU A 89 -5.05 -14.84 -1.19
CA LEU A 89 -4.62 -13.44 -1.08
C LEU A 89 -4.02 -12.91 -2.38
N THR A 90 -3.22 -13.75 -3.07
CA THR A 90 -2.62 -13.42 -4.37
C THR A 90 -3.72 -13.12 -5.40
N SER A 91 -4.76 -13.95 -5.47
CA SER A 91 -5.93 -13.66 -6.33
C SER A 91 -6.72 -12.44 -5.85
N ALA A 92 -6.86 -12.24 -4.54
CA ALA A 92 -7.60 -11.11 -3.98
C ALA A 92 -6.95 -9.74 -4.26
N ILE A 93 -5.64 -9.69 -4.51
CA ILE A 93 -4.95 -8.46 -4.96
C ILE A 93 -5.41 -8.04 -6.38
N GLU A 94 -5.83 -8.98 -7.23
CA GLU A 94 -6.33 -8.71 -8.58
C GLU A 94 -7.86 -8.61 -8.65
N SER A 95 -8.54 -9.18 -7.67
CA SER A 95 -9.99 -9.07 -7.51
C SER A 95 -10.35 -9.20 -6.04
N SER A 96 -10.40 -8.07 -5.34
CA SER A 96 -10.72 -8.03 -3.90
C SER A 96 -12.06 -8.72 -3.63
N GLN A 97 -12.05 -9.58 -2.62
CA GLN A 97 -13.15 -10.43 -2.18
C GLN A 97 -13.91 -9.85 -0.98
N ILE A 98 -13.62 -8.60 -0.58
CA ILE A 98 -14.41 -7.90 0.42
C ILE A 98 -15.89 -7.85 -0.02
N SER A 99 -16.76 -8.40 0.81
CA SER A 99 -18.22 -8.37 0.70
C SER A 99 -18.79 -7.30 1.62
N VAL A 100 -19.60 -6.41 1.06
CA VAL A 100 -20.39 -5.42 1.82
C VAL A 100 -21.84 -5.65 1.44
N ASP A 101 -22.67 -5.99 2.44
CA ASP A 101 -24.10 -6.27 2.24
C ASP A 101 -24.38 -7.30 1.13
N GLY A 102 -23.52 -8.32 1.04
CA GLY A 102 -23.63 -9.40 0.04
C GLY A 102 -23.04 -9.06 -1.33
N GLN A 103 -22.48 -7.86 -1.52
CA GLN A 103 -21.88 -7.43 -2.78
C GLN A 103 -20.35 -7.49 -2.70
N LEU A 104 -19.74 -8.27 -3.60
CA LEU A 104 -18.29 -8.36 -3.72
C LEU A 104 -17.70 -7.08 -4.33
N ARG A 105 -16.58 -6.63 -3.78
CA ARG A 105 -15.88 -5.41 -4.18
C ARG A 105 -15.32 -5.50 -5.60
N ASN A 106 -14.64 -6.59 -5.95
CA ASN A 106 -14.00 -6.82 -7.25
C ASN A 106 -12.98 -5.74 -7.66
N GLN A 107 -12.27 -5.14 -6.69
CA GLN A 107 -11.20 -4.18 -6.97
C GLN A 107 -9.98 -4.90 -7.53
N ASN A 108 -9.45 -4.41 -8.66
CA ASN A 108 -8.16 -4.86 -9.18
C ASN A 108 -7.04 -3.94 -8.69
N ILE A 109 -6.61 -4.14 -7.45
CA ILE A 109 -5.62 -3.32 -6.76
C ILE A 109 -4.30 -3.27 -7.55
N LYS A 110 -3.87 -4.42 -8.06
CA LYS A 110 -2.65 -4.53 -8.87
C LYS A 110 -2.69 -3.62 -10.10
N GLN A 111 -3.75 -3.70 -10.88
CA GLN A 111 -3.91 -2.92 -12.09
C GLN A 111 -4.06 -1.42 -11.76
N GLU A 112 -4.82 -1.08 -10.73
CA GLU A 112 -4.99 0.31 -10.29
C GLU A 112 -3.68 0.94 -9.87
N ILE A 113 -2.82 0.22 -9.13
CA ILE A 113 -1.46 0.69 -8.80
C ILE A 113 -0.62 0.84 -10.07
N LYS A 114 -0.66 -0.13 -10.99
CA LYS A 114 0.09 -0.04 -12.25
C LYS A 114 -0.33 1.16 -13.10
N ASN A 115 -1.61 1.54 -13.07
CA ASN A 115 -2.10 2.71 -13.80
C ASN A 115 -1.42 4.02 -13.35
N PHE A 116 -1.05 4.15 -12.05
CA PHE A 116 -0.25 5.30 -11.59
C PHE A 116 1.13 5.33 -12.24
N HIS A 117 1.80 4.16 -12.32
CA HIS A 117 3.07 4.05 -13.01
C HIS A 117 2.93 4.43 -14.49
N ASP A 118 1.98 3.81 -15.19
CA ASP A 118 1.78 3.99 -16.63
C ASP A 118 1.44 5.45 -16.97
N LYS A 119 0.61 6.11 -16.16
CA LYS A 119 0.18 7.48 -16.40
C LYS A 119 1.28 8.50 -16.17
N TRP A 120 2.03 8.38 -15.08
CA TRP A 120 3.00 9.38 -14.68
C TRP A 120 4.43 9.04 -15.12
N ASN A 121 4.65 7.82 -15.62
CA ASN A 121 5.95 7.24 -15.91
C ASN A 121 6.90 7.37 -14.70
N LYS A 122 6.38 6.99 -13.52
CA LYS A 122 7.09 7.06 -12.24
C LYS A 122 7.12 5.68 -11.59
N PRO A 123 8.24 5.23 -11.01
CA PRO A 123 8.24 4.02 -10.20
C PRO A 123 7.31 4.14 -8.99
N ILE A 124 6.85 2.99 -8.50
CA ILE A 124 5.97 2.89 -7.32
C ILE A 124 6.75 2.31 -6.15
N PHE A 125 6.60 2.92 -4.98
CA PHE A 125 7.12 2.42 -3.71
C PHE A 125 5.96 2.25 -2.73
N PHE A 126 5.90 1.13 -2.01
CA PHE A 126 4.97 1.04 -0.88
C PHE A 126 5.61 1.71 0.33
N GLY A 127 5.34 3.01 0.45
CA GLY A 127 5.81 3.86 1.54
C GLY A 127 5.42 3.36 2.92
N GLU A 128 4.33 2.58 3.00
CA GLU A 128 4.01 1.70 4.11
C GLU A 128 3.42 0.41 3.56
N LEU A 129 3.94 -0.73 4.03
CA LEU A 129 3.32 -2.04 3.87
C LEU A 129 3.32 -2.71 5.24
N GLY A 130 2.15 -3.08 5.73
CA GLY A 130 1.99 -3.69 7.04
C GLY A 130 0.65 -4.38 7.18
N PHE A 131 0.65 -5.47 7.94
CA PHE A 131 -0.52 -6.24 8.30
C PHE A 131 -0.44 -6.52 9.81
N PRO A 132 -1.56 -6.48 10.55
CA PRO A 132 -1.53 -6.83 11.96
C PRO A 132 -1.41 -8.35 12.16
N LYS A 133 -0.80 -8.80 13.27
CA LYS A 133 -0.65 -10.22 13.63
C LYS A 133 -1.94 -10.80 14.22
N ILE A 134 -3.06 -10.66 13.54
CA ILE A 134 -4.36 -11.12 14.04
C ILE A 134 -5.17 -11.81 12.93
N ASN A 135 -6.19 -12.55 13.32
CA ASN A 135 -7.19 -13.02 12.37
C ASN A 135 -7.81 -11.84 11.61
N GLY A 136 -7.96 -11.98 10.30
CA GLY A 136 -8.50 -10.96 9.42
C GLY A 136 -7.52 -9.81 9.14
N ALA A 137 -6.21 -10.07 9.17
CA ALA A 137 -5.18 -9.06 8.88
C ALA A 137 -5.37 -8.40 7.50
N SER A 138 -5.89 -9.16 6.55
CA SER A 138 -6.19 -8.73 5.18
C SER A 138 -7.54 -8.01 5.02
N ASN A 139 -8.42 -8.01 6.02
CA ASN A 139 -9.76 -7.39 5.97
C ASN A 139 -9.69 -5.87 6.14
N LYS A 140 -9.03 -5.41 7.20
CA LYS A 140 -8.74 -3.98 7.43
C LYS A 140 -7.27 -3.87 7.85
N PRO A 141 -6.31 -3.96 6.92
CA PRO A 141 -4.89 -3.98 7.25
C PRO A 141 -4.45 -2.75 8.04
N TRP A 142 -5.14 -1.63 7.88
CA TRP A 142 -4.94 -0.37 8.60
C TRP A 142 -5.46 -0.37 10.06
N ASN A 143 -6.17 -1.42 10.50
CA ASN A 143 -6.71 -1.53 11.86
C ASN A 143 -6.14 -2.74 12.62
N PRO A 144 -5.19 -2.53 13.55
CA PRO A 144 -4.61 -3.63 14.34
C PRO A 144 -5.49 -4.06 15.53
N TYR A 145 -6.61 -3.36 15.78
CA TYR A 145 -7.49 -3.56 16.94
C TYR A 145 -8.85 -4.16 16.54
N GLN A 146 -8.94 -4.82 15.38
CA GLN A 146 -10.17 -5.51 14.97
C GLN A 146 -10.57 -6.62 15.95
N ASN A 147 -9.57 -7.31 16.51
CA ASN A 147 -9.69 -8.36 17.52
C ASN A 147 -8.31 -8.64 18.13
N ASP A 148 -8.26 -9.57 19.09
CA ASP A 148 -7.04 -9.96 19.82
C ASP A 148 -6.58 -11.39 19.53
N ILE A 149 -7.16 -12.06 18.53
CA ILE A 149 -6.81 -13.43 18.18
C ILE A 149 -5.53 -13.41 17.34
N VAL A 150 -4.40 -13.69 17.99
CA VAL A 150 -3.07 -13.67 17.36
C VAL A 150 -3.01 -14.66 16.20
N ASN A 151 -2.55 -14.19 15.04
CA ASN A 151 -2.32 -15.01 13.86
C ASN A 151 -1.12 -14.50 13.06
N ASN A 152 0.05 -15.08 13.36
CA ASN A 152 1.29 -14.76 12.67
C ASN A 152 1.31 -15.25 11.22
N GLN A 153 0.70 -16.41 10.96
CA GLN A 153 0.69 -17.02 9.64
C GLN A 153 -0.16 -16.19 8.65
N GLU A 154 -1.28 -15.63 9.09
CA GLU A 154 -2.08 -14.71 8.26
C GLU A 154 -1.26 -13.47 7.87
N GLN A 155 -0.50 -12.89 8.82
CA GLN A 155 0.41 -11.78 8.52
C GLN A 155 1.45 -12.19 7.46
N ALA A 156 2.08 -13.35 7.63
CA ALA A 156 3.09 -13.86 6.72
C ALA A 156 2.51 -14.14 5.33
N ASN A 157 1.30 -14.70 5.25
CA ASN A 157 0.60 -14.98 3.99
C ASN A 157 0.29 -13.68 3.24
N CYS A 158 -0.06 -12.60 3.95
CA CYS A 158 -0.25 -11.28 3.34
C CYS A 158 1.04 -10.75 2.72
N PHE A 159 2.17 -10.79 3.44
CA PHE A 159 3.47 -10.38 2.89
C PHE A 159 3.87 -11.25 1.69
N GLU A 160 3.64 -12.55 1.75
CA GLU A 160 4.02 -13.48 0.67
C GLU A 160 3.17 -13.25 -0.58
N ALA A 161 1.87 -12.97 -0.44
CA ALA A 161 1.01 -12.62 -1.57
C ALA A 161 1.46 -11.33 -2.25
N TYR A 162 1.82 -10.30 -1.47
CA TYR A 162 2.40 -9.07 -2.00
C TYR A 162 3.76 -9.34 -2.68
N ARG A 163 4.62 -10.17 -2.09
CA ARG A 163 5.89 -10.58 -2.72
C ARG A 163 5.64 -11.19 -4.10
N ARG A 164 4.79 -12.21 -4.19
CA ARG A 164 4.46 -12.89 -5.46
C ARG A 164 3.91 -11.94 -6.52
N LYS A 165 3.15 -10.91 -6.11
CA LYS A 165 2.55 -9.94 -7.05
C LYS A 165 3.47 -8.80 -7.46
N PHE A 166 4.46 -8.41 -6.66
CA PHE A 166 5.20 -7.18 -6.89
C PHE A 166 6.71 -7.36 -7.03
N GLU A 167 7.32 -8.45 -6.54
CA GLU A 167 8.79 -8.56 -6.49
C GLU A 167 9.48 -8.49 -7.86
N ASN A 168 8.84 -9.01 -8.92
CA ASN A 168 9.43 -9.10 -10.26
C ASN A 168 8.98 -7.97 -11.19
N GLU A 169 8.34 -6.94 -10.65
CA GLU A 169 7.76 -5.87 -11.45
C GLU A 169 8.79 -4.75 -11.65
N PRO A 170 9.16 -4.41 -12.91
CA PRO A 170 10.25 -3.48 -13.17
C PRO A 170 9.95 -2.05 -12.73
N TRP A 171 8.67 -1.74 -12.48
CA TRP A 171 8.19 -0.44 -12.01
C TRP A 171 8.07 -0.34 -10.50
N PHE A 172 8.34 -1.42 -9.75
CA PHE A 172 8.20 -1.48 -8.31
C PHE A 172 9.56 -1.32 -7.61
N LEU A 173 9.68 -0.32 -6.72
CA LEU A 173 10.90 0.00 -5.99
C LEU A 173 11.05 -0.78 -4.68
N GLY A 174 10.06 -1.55 -4.27
CA GLY A 174 10.01 -2.19 -2.95
C GLY A 174 9.07 -1.48 -1.98
N PHE A 175 9.31 -1.69 -0.68
CA PHE A 175 8.42 -1.24 0.37
C PHE A 175 9.16 -0.84 1.65
N SER A 176 8.48 -0.07 2.50
CA SER A 176 8.88 0.18 3.89
C SER A 176 7.92 -0.53 4.83
N ILE A 177 8.46 -1.30 5.77
CA ILE A 177 7.67 -2.05 6.75
C ILE A 177 7.12 -1.09 7.80
N PHE A 178 5.80 -1.12 8.01
CA PHE A 178 5.17 -0.53 9.19
C PHE A 178 4.97 -1.64 10.23
N ALA A 179 5.54 -1.59 11.44
CA ALA A 179 6.48 -0.60 11.98
C ALA A 179 7.63 -1.27 12.73
N ILE A 180 8.77 -0.57 12.86
CA ILE A 180 9.95 -0.98 13.64
C ILE A 180 10.42 0.18 14.54
N GLY A 181 11.06 -0.08 15.68
CA GLY A 181 11.64 0.94 16.59
C GLY A 181 10.85 1.40 17.83
N LYS A 182 9.70 0.80 18.15
CA LYS A 182 8.86 0.99 19.35
C LYS A 182 9.23 -0.06 20.40
N GLN A 183 9.51 0.39 21.62
CA GLN A 183 9.95 -0.46 22.75
C GLN A 183 8.80 -0.89 23.69
N GLY A 184 7.53 -0.57 23.38
CA GLY A 184 6.38 -1.00 24.17
C GLY A 184 5.81 -2.36 23.74
N ASP A 185 4.87 -2.90 24.52
CA ASP A 185 4.28 -4.22 24.27
C ASP A 185 3.37 -4.27 23.04
N ASP A 186 2.75 -3.12 22.71
CA ASP A 186 1.90 -2.99 21.53
C ASP A 186 2.72 -2.87 20.24
N LYS A 187 3.05 -4.05 19.70
CA LYS A 187 3.81 -4.33 18.47
C LYS A 187 2.98 -5.10 17.45
N ARG A 188 1.69 -4.77 17.32
CA ARG A 188 0.74 -5.54 16.49
C ARG A 188 1.09 -5.59 15.01
N TYR A 189 1.77 -4.56 14.51
CA TYR A 189 2.26 -4.48 13.13
C TYR A 189 3.66 -5.06 12.92
N TYR A 190 4.39 -5.39 13.99
CA TYR A 190 5.76 -5.88 13.85
C TYR A 190 5.72 -7.19 13.10
N PRO A 191 6.61 -7.40 12.11
CA PRO A 191 6.73 -8.70 11.48
C PRO A 191 6.90 -9.78 12.54
N SER A 192 6.07 -10.82 12.47
CA SER A 192 6.32 -12.08 13.17
C SER A 192 7.60 -12.75 12.64
N GLU A 193 8.04 -13.85 13.24
CA GLU A 193 9.20 -14.61 12.74
C GLU A 193 8.95 -15.13 11.31
N GLU A 194 7.74 -15.62 11.06
CA GLU A 194 7.25 -16.11 9.77
C GLU A 194 7.20 -14.98 8.72
N SER A 195 6.66 -13.82 9.10
CA SER A 195 6.65 -12.65 8.19
C SER A 195 8.06 -12.14 7.91
N ALA A 196 8.95 -12.15 8.91
CA ALA A 196 10.34 -11.77 8.74
C ALA A 196 11.08 -12.72 7.79
N GLU A 197 10.75 -14.02 7.77
CA GLU A 197 11.28 -14.97 6.80
C GLU A 197 10.86 -14.62 5.37
N VAL A 198 9.57 -14.36 5.15
CA VAL A 198 9.05 -13.93 3.85
C VAL A 198 9.74 -12.66 3.38
N ILE A 199 9.87 -11.65 4.26
CA ILE A 199 10.54 -10.39 3.96
C ILE A 199 12.01 -10.62 3.60
N ARG A 200 12.74 -11.47 4.34
CA ARG A 200 14.13 -11.83 4.00
C ARG A 200 14.18 -12.49 2.62
N ASN A 201 13.24 -13.38 2.32
CA ASN A 201 13.20 -14.09 1.04
C ASN A 201 12.84 -13.19 -0.15
N TRP A 202 12.11 -12.10 0.08
CA TRP A 202 11.86 -11.06 -0.93
C TRP A 202 13.17 -10.43 -1.42
N TYR A 203 14.15 -10.25 -0.52
CA TYR A 203 15.43 -9.60 -0.84
C TYR A 203 16.64 -10.55 -0.88
N SER A 204 16.48 -11.85 -0.58
CA SER A 204 17.58 -12.81 -0.60
C SER A 204 18.02 -13.21 -2.01
N LYS A 205 17.21 -12.87 -3.02
CA LYS A 205 17.48 -13.14 -4.44
C LYS A 205 18.10 -11.95 -5.18
N GLU A 206 18.77 -11.03 -4.50
CA GLU A 206 19.63 -10.07 -5.19
C GLU A 206 20.66 -10.86 -6.03
N LYS A 207 20.41 -10.86 -7.35
CA LYS A 207 21.32 -11.33 -8.40
C LYS A 207 22.04 -10.13 -8.98
#